data_AF-A0A2M7W3D1-F1
#
_entry.id   AF-A0A2M7W3D1-F1
#
_cell.length_a   1.000
_cell.length_b   1.000
_cell.length_c   1.000
_cell.angle_alpha   90.00
_cell.angle_beta   90.00
_cell.angle_gamma   90.00
#
_symmetry.space_group_name_H-M   'P 1'
#
loop_
_entity.id
_entity.type
_entity.pdbx_description
1 polymer ?
#
loop_
_entity_poly.entity_id
_entity_poly.type
_entity_poly.pdbx_seq_one_letter_code
_entity_poly.pdbx_strand_id
1 'polypeptide(L)'
;MLEYSIFKENTEEKRILLWLQNHFGEELFNYHKIPRSPLTNNIQEGFNQHLETRIRAIKGFESYEHANLWMNAYVLKRRFTKYTECGYPFQRLNGKRPIDQTRNLSIDIPNVF
;
A
#
# COMPACT_ATOMS: atom_id res chain seq x y z
N MET A 1 16.29 -10.80 17.39
CA MET A 1 15.64 -11.92 18.10
C MET A 1 14.47 -11.29 18.84
N LEU A 2 13.22 -11.63 18.47
CA LEU A 2 12.03 -11.06 19.13
C LEU A 2 12.05 -11.50 20.60
N GLU A 3 12.05 -10.56 21.54
CA GLU A 3 11.86 -10.88 22.95
C GLU A 3 10.40 -11.27 23.17
N TYR A 4 10.15 -12.57 23.25
CA TYR A 4 8.83 -13.19 23.48
C TYR A 4 8.25 -12.94 24.88
N SER A 5 8.80 -11.99 25.63
CA SER A 5 8.38 -11.67 27.01
C SER A 5 6.98 -11.07 27.11
N ILE A 6 6.38 -10.68 25.98
CA ILE A 6 5.07 -9.99 25.91
C ILE A 6 3.90 -10.99 25.76
N PHE A 7 4.13 -12.21 25.28
CA PHE A 7 3.05 -13.21 25.12
C PHE A 7 2.84 -13.98 26.43
N LYS A 8 2.09 -13.38 27.35
CA LYS A 8 1.51 -14.09 28.49
C LYS A 8 0.39 -15.02 27.99
N GLU A 9 0.61 -16.32 28.19
CA GLU A 9 -0.39 -17.40 28.34
C GLU A 9 -1.16 -17.98 27.13
N ASN A 10 -0.98 -17.54 25.88
CA ASN A 10 -1.67 -18.21 24.74
C ASN A 10 -0.76 -19.14 23.91
N THR A 11 -0.88 -20.45 24.12
CA THR A 11 -0.03 -21.50 23.53
C THR A 11 -0.13 -21.58 22.00
N GLU A 12 -1.31 -21.29 21.45
CA GLU A 12 -1.56 -21.36 20.00
C GLU A 12 -0.98 -20.18 19.23
N GLU A 13 -1.10 -18.96 19.77
CA GLU A 13 -0.49 -17.77 19.16
C GLU A 13 1.02 -17.92 19.05
N LYS A 14 1.66 -18.43 20.11
CA LYS A 14 3.09 -18.71 20.11
C LYS A 14 3.45 -19.78 19.08
N ARG A 15 2.63 -20.83 18.93
CA ARG A 15 2.81 -21.87 17.90
C ARG A 15 2.73 -21.30 16.49
N ILE A 16 1.72 -20.46 16.21
CA ILE A 16 1.54 -19.81 14.92
C ILE A 16 2.70 -18.86 14.62
N LEU A 17 3.11 -18.04 15.58
CA LEU A 17 4.23 -17.10 15.40
C LEU A 17 5.55 -17.82 15.17
N LEU A 18 5.82 -18.91 15.90
CA LEU A 18 7.01 -19.75 15.66
C LEU A 18 6.95 -20.39 14.28
N TRP A 19 5.78 -20.89 13.87
CA TRP A 19 5.61 -21.46 12.54
C TRP A 19 5.86 -20.43 11.44
N LEU A 20 5.26 -19.24 11.55
CA LEU A 20 5.46 -18.13 10.61
C LEU A 20 6.91 -17.67 10.55
N GLN A 21 7.58 -17.54 11.70
CA GLN A 21 8.99 -17.16 11.75
C GLN A 21 9.88 -18.22 11.10
N ASN A 22 9.59 -19.50 11.32
CA ASN A 22 10.41 -20.59 10.76
C ASN A 22 10.18 -20.79 9.26
N HIS A 23 9.00 -20.45 8.72
CA HIS A 23 8.66 -20.68 7.32
C HIS A 23 8.77 -19.43 6.43
N PHE A 24 8.54 -18.23 6.98
CA PHE A 24 8.48 -16.96 6.23
C PHE A 24 9.24 -15.84 6.95
N GLY A 25 10.23 -16.23 7.77
CA GLY A 25 10.97 -15.34 8.66
C GLY A 25 11.60 -14.14 7.95
N GLU A 26 12.19 -14.36 6.77
CA GLU A 26 12.78 -13.28 6.00
C GLU A 26 11.69 -12.39 5.38
N GLU A 27 10.70 -12.96 4.70
CA GLU A 27 9.72 -12.19 3.94
C GLU A 27 8.80 -11.36 4.85
N LEU A 28 8.31 -11.95 5.95
CA LEU A 28 7.34 -11.31 6.82
C LEU A 28 7.97 -10.37 7.85
N PHE A 29 9.21 -10.62 8.28
CA PHE A 29 9.84 -9.88 9.38
C PHE A 29 11.00 -8.98 8.95
N ASN A 30 11.39 -8.96 7.66
CA ASN A 30 12.44 -8.07 7.19
C ASN A 30 12.13 -6.58 7.39
N TYR A 31 10.86 -6.18 7.47
CA TYR A 31 10.49 -4.78 7.73
C TYR A 31 11.04 -4.25 9.06
N HIS A 32 11.27 -5.13 10.07
CA HIS A 32 11.89 -4.74 11.34
C HIS A 32 13.34 -4.27 11.17
N LYS A 33 14.02 -4.71 10.10
CA LYS A 33 15.39 -4.30 9.78
C LYS A 33 15.44 -2.96 9.05
N ILE A 34 14.29 -2.45 8.58
CA ILE A 34 14.20 -1.20 7.81
C ILE A 34 13.73 -0.08 8.76
N PRO A 35 14.60 0.88 9.10
CA PRO A 35 14.23 2.00 9.97
C PRO A 35 13.04 2.77 9.41
N ARG A 36 12.06 3.07 10.27
CA ARG A 36 10.84 3.82 9.92
C ARG A 36 9.98 3.16 8.84
N SER A 37 10.07 1.83 8.69
CA SER A 37 9.10 1.09 7.86
C SER A 37 7.67 1.37 8.36
N PRO A 38 6.70 1.63 7.47
CA PRO A 38 5.31 1.71 7.85
C PRO A 38 4.86 0.42 8.55
N LEU A 39 4.17 0.56 9.68
CA LEU A 39 3.60 -0.57 10.44
C LEU A 39 2.11 -0.80 10.13
N THR A 40 1.52 0.08 9.34
CA THR A 40 0.11 0.01 8.94
C THR A 40 -0.01 -0.11 7.44
N ASN A 41 -1.05 -0.80 7.00
CA ASN A 41 -1.41 -1.00 5.60
C ASN A 41 -2.53 -0.03 5.14
N ASN A 42 -2.95 0.94 5.97
CA ASN A 42 -4.07 1.86 5.69
C ASN A 42 -4.01 2.51 4.30
N ILE A 43 -2.81 2.89 3.82
CA ILE A 43 -2.65 3.48 2.49
C ILE A 43 -2.96 2.45 1.39
N GLN A 44 -2.51 1.21 1.56
CA GLN A 44 -2.77 0.12 0.63
C GLN A 44 -4.25 -0.24 0.62
N GLU A 45 -4.87 -0.38 1.81
CA GLU A 45 -6.30 -0.65 1.95
C GLU A 45 -7.15 0.44 1.29
N GLY A 46 -6.83 1.72 1.56
CA GLY A 46 -7.52 2.84 0.94
C GLY A 46 -7.38 2.86 -0.59
N PHE A 47 -6.22 2.46 -1.13
CA PHE A 47 -6.04 2.36 -2.59
C PHE A 47 -6.81 1.19 -3.20
N ASN A 48 -6.82 0.03 -2.54
CA ASN A 48 -7.59 -1.13 -2.99
C ASN A 48 -9.09 -0.84 -2.98
N GLN A 49 -9.61 -0.24 -1.90
CA GLN A 49 -11.02 0.15 -1.82
C GLN A 49 -11.42 1.13 -2.93
N HIS A 50 -10.57 2.12 -3.24
CA HIS A 50 -10.81 3.04 -4.35
C HIS A 50 -10.81 2.34 -5.72
N LEU A 51 -9.90 1.38 -5.92
CA LEU A 51 -9.83 0.59 -7.15
C LEU A 51 -11.08 -0.27 -7.31
N GLU A 52 -11.43 -1.03 -6.26
CA GLU A 52 -12.61 -1.89 -6.24
C GLU A 52 -13.89 -1.10 -6.51
N THR A 53 -14.05 0.07 -5.89
CA THR A 53 -15.22 0.93 -6.11
C THR A 53 -15.36 1.33 -7.58
N ARG A 54 -14.24 1.61 -8.26
CA ARG A 54 -14.25 1.98 -9.69
C ARG A 54 -14.48 0.79 -10.60
N ILE A 55 -13.85 -0.35 -10.32
CA ILE A 55 -14.05 -1.58 -11.08
C ILE A 55 -15.49 -2.07 -10.93
N ARG A 56 -16.09 -1.99 -9.74
CA ARG A 56 -17.47 -2.41 -9.48
C ARG A 56 -18.49 -1.70 -10.37
N ALA A 57 -18.22 -0.45 -10.75
CA ALA A 57 -19.08 0.31 -11.66
C ALA A 57 -18.93 -0.12 -13.14
N ILE A 58 -17.90 -0.91 -13.47
CA ILE A 58 -17.63 -1.41 -14.81
C ILE A 58 -18.20 -2.83 -14.92
N LYS A 59 -19.14 -3.02 -15.84
CA LYS A 59 -19.80 -4.33 -16.07
C LYS A 59 -18.82 -5.41 -16.55
N GLY A 60 -17.76 -5.00 -17.26
CA GLY A 60 -16.72 -5.84 -17.80
C GLY A 60 -15.90 -5.09 -18.84
N PHE A 61 -14.77 -5.67 -19.25
CA PHE A 61 -13.97 -5.17 -20.37
C PHE A 61 -14.20 -6.06 -21.58
N GLU A 62 -14.20 -5.47 -22.77
CA GLU A 62 -14.36 -6.21 -24.04
C GLU A 62 -13.18 -7.14 -24.31
N SER A 63 -11.96 -6.74 -23.91
CA SER A 63 -10.75 -7.55 -24.04
C SER A 63 -9.79 -7.29 -22.88
N TYR A 64 -8.77 -8.15 -22.76
CA TYR A 64 -7.72 -7.98 -21.76
C TYR A 64 -6.90 -6.71 -22.01
N GLU A 65 -6.67 -6.34 -23.28
CA GLU A 65 -5.97 -5.12 -23.67
C GLU A 65 -6.69 -3.88 -23.17
N HIS A 66 -8.02 -3.84 -23.28
CA HIS A 66 -8.83 -2.75 -22.73
C HIS A 66 -8.74 -2.67 -21.20
N ALA A 67 -8.78 -3.83 -20.51
CA ALA A 67 -8.58 -3.88 -19.06
C ALA A 67 -7.19 -3.35 -18.66
N ASN A 68 -6.14 -3.76 -19.38
CA ASN A 68 -4.78 -3.32 -19.16
C ASN A 68 -4.62 -1.82 -19.39
N LEU A 69 -5.15 -1.29 -20.50
CA LEU A 69 -5.13 0.14 -20.80
C LEU A 69 -5.86 0.96 -19.72
N TRP A 70 -7.04 0.51 -19.30
CA TRP A 70 -7.80 1.14 -18.23
C TRP A 70 -7.02 1.15 -16.92
N MET A 71 -6.40 0.03 -16.56
CA MET A 71 -5.61 -0.10 -15.33
C MET A 71 -4.38 0.81 -15.36
N ASN A 72 -3.68 0.90 -16.49
CA ASN A 72 -2.56 1.82 -16.67
C ASN A 72 -2.99 3.28 -16.53
N ALA A 73 -4.10 3.66 -17.17
CA ALA A 73 -4.66 5.00 -17.04
C ALA A 73 -5.09 5.31 -15.59
N TYR A 74 -5.68 4.34 -14.89
CA TYR A 74 -6.05 4.47 -13.48
C TYR A 74 -4.81 4.72 -12.60
N VAL A 75 -3.77 3.90 -12.75
CA VAL A 75 -2.52 4.04 -11.98
C VAL A 75 -1.88 5.41 -12.24
N LEU A 76 -1.80 5.85 -13.50
CA LEU A 76 -1.29 7.18 -13.83
C LEU A 76 -2.12 8.27 -13.16
N LYS A 77 -3.44 8.27 -13.38
CA LYS A 77 -4.35 9.23 -12.75
C LYS A 77 -4.15 9.28 -11.25
N ARG A 78 -4.09 8.13 -10.56
CA ARG A 78 -3.85 8.07 -9.12
C ARG A 78 -2.52 8.66 -8.71
N ARG A 79 -1.42 8.35 -9.40
CA ARG A 79 -0.08 8.85 -9.05
C ARG A 79 0.06 10.37 -9.21
N PHE A 80 -0.67 10.96 -10.14
CA PHE A 80 -0.64 12.39 -10.45
C PHE A 80 -1.75 13.21 -9.79
N THR A 81 -2.83 12.57 -9.33
CA THR A 81 -3.90 13.26 -8.60
C THR A 81 -3.44 13.60 -7.19
N LYS A 82 -3.67 14.86 -6.78
CA LYS A 82 -3.36 15.31 -5.42
C LYS A 82 -4.21 14.59 -4.40
N TYR A 83 -3.66 14.33 -3.21
CA TYR A 83 -4.47 13.86 -2.09
C TYR A 83 -5.46 14.94 -1.66
N THR A 84 -6.69 14.49 -1.37
CA THR A 84 -7.80 15.31 -0.90
C THR A 84 -8.50 14.57 0.24
N GLU A 85 -7.84 14.46 1.39
CA GLU A 85 -8.37 13.79 2.57
C GLU A 85 -8.94 14.82 3.56
N CYS A 86 -10.14 14.59 4.06
CA CYS A 86 -10.79 15.53 4.98
C CYS A 86 -10.45 15.21 6.46
N GLY A 87 -9.96 14.00 6.75
CA GLY A 87 -9.65 13.52 8.09
C GLY A 87 -8.15 13.40 8.44
N TYR A 88 -7.86 13.36 9.75
CA TYR A 88 -6.56 12.91 10.27
C TYR A 88 -6.44 11.38 10.13
N PRO A 89 -5.22 10.80 9.97
CA PRO A 89 -3.89 11.39 10.05
C PRO A 89 -3.28 11.82 8.69
N PHE A 90 -3.97 11.55 7.58
CA PHE A 90 -3.41 11.76 6.24
C PHE A 90 -3.59 13.18 5.70
N GLN A 91 -4.24 14.08 6.45
CA GLN A 91 -4.40 15.48 6.08
C GLN A 91 -3.06 16.17 5.70
N ARG A 92 -1.94 15.77 6.31
CA ARG A 92 -0.58 16.26 5.98
C ARG A 92 -0.13 15.97 4.53
N LEU A 93 -0.80 15.06 3.84
CA LEU A 93 -0.55 14.68 2.46
C LEU A 93 -1.38 15.52 1.48
N ASN A 94 -2.38 16.27 1.96
CA ASN A 94 -3.25 17.06 1.10
C ASN A 94 -2.47 18.02 0.21
N GLY A 95 -2.91 18.13 -1.04
CA GLY A 95 -2.28 18.97 -2.05
C GLY A 95 -0.98 18.40 -2.64
N LYS A 96 -0.40 17.35 -2.03
CA LYS A 96 0.75 16.61 -2.59
C LYS A 96 0.27 15.49 -3.50
N ARG A 97 1.08 15.10 -4.48
CA ARG A 97 0.81 13.93 -5.33
C ARG A 97 1.61 12.72 -4.83
N PRO A 98 1.09 11.48 -4.94
CA PRO A 98 1.84 10.29 -4.58
C PRO A 98 3.20 10.20 -5.30
N ILE A 99 3.26 10.62 -6.56
CA ILE A 99 4.51 10.62 -7.33
C ILE A 99 5.57 11.55 -6.74
N ASP A 100 5.18 12.66 -6.12
CA ASP A 100 6.13 13.60 -5.52
C ASP A 100 6.82 12.99 -4.28
N GLN A 101 6.23 11.96 -3.67
CA GLN A 101 6.81 11.28 -2.50
C GLN A 101 7.86 10.23 -2.87
N THR A 102 7.84 9.75 -4.12
CA THR A 102 8.68 8.63 -4.58
C THR A 102 9.56 8.97 -5.76
N ARG A 103 9.42 10.17 -6.35
CA ARG A 103 10.20 10.59 -7.51
C ARG A 103 11.68 10.74 -7.18
N ASN A 104 12.52 10.39 -8.15
CA ASN A 104 13.90 10.85 -8.17
C ASN A 104 13.91 12.35 -8.48
N LEU A 105 14.59 13.14 -7.64
CA LEU A 105 14.68 14.59 -7.78
C LEU A 105 15.42 15.03 -9.06
N SER A 106 16.19 14.14 -9.68
CA SER A 106 16.94 14.43 -10.91
C SER A 106 16.13 14.32 -12.20
N ILE A 107 14.86 13.89 -12.13
CA ILE A 107 14.01 13.67 -13.30
C ILE A 107 12.86 14.65 -13.24
N ASP A 108 12.75 15.51 -14.25
CA ASP A 108 11.58 16.35 -14.43
C ASP A 108 10.43 15.52 -14.99
N ILE A 109 9.27 15.60 -14.34
CA ILE A 109 8.11 14.77 -14.67
C ILE A 109 7.01 15.70 -15.17
N PRO A 110 6.48 15.47 -16.39
CA PRO A 110 5.43 16.31 -16.95
C PRO A 110 4.18 16.29 -16.06
N ASN A 111 3.46 17.41 -16.03
CA ASN A 111 2.18 17.47 -15.33
C ASN A 111 1.07 16.98 -16.26
N VAL A 112 0.65 15.73 -16.07
CA VAL A 112 -0.23 15.03 -17.03
C VAL A 112 -1.72 15.06 -16.64
N PHE A 113 -2.08 15.63 -15.47
CA PHE A 113 -3.46 15.71 -14.94
C PHE A 113 -3.69 16.92 -14.03
#